data_AF-A0A959L520-F1
#
_entry.id   AF-A0A959L520-F1
#
_cell.length_a   1.000
_cell.length_b   1.000
_cell.length_c   1.000
_cell.angle_alpha   90.00
_cell.angle_beta   90.00
_cell.angle_gamma   90.00
#
_symmetry.space_group_name_H-M   'P 1'
#
loop_
_entity.id
_entity.type
_entity.pdbx_description
1 polymer ?
#
loop_
_entity_poly.entity_id
_entity_poly.type
_entity_poly.pdbx_seq_one_letter_code
_entity_poly.pdbx_strand_id
1 'polypeptide(L)'
;MRKQIHLLLFIAVIATGILEAQTTDTTLLSIETQDGNIYFGHLSEEDSSKIILDTQNLGLLTIRRADIKIMEKANPEQFIKGEFWSSELRSSQYFFTSNAYDLSKGDLYYRNIWVLWNQINYGFTNNFSLGLGIIPLFLFASEVTPIFLTPSVTFPIKKDRLNIGAGAILVDCNIKSSV
;
A
#
# COMPACT_ATOMS: atom_id res chain seq x y z
N MET A 1 -60.04 -22.75 23.05
CA MET A 1 -58.95 -21.91 23.61
C MET A 1 -57.57 -22.59 23.54
N ARG A 2 -57.43 -23.88 23.90
CA ARG A 2 -56.13 -24.59 23.92
C ARG A 2 -55.39 -24.69 22.56
N LYS A 3 -56.11 -24.80 21.43
CA LYS A 3 -55.51 -24.86 20.08
C LYS A 3 -54.95 -23.52 19.58
N GLN A 4 -55.47 -22.39 20.04
CA GLN A 4 -54.97 -21.07 19.64
C GLN A 4 -53.68 -20.68 20.37
N ILE A 5 -53.46 -21.21 21.57
CA ILE A 5 -52.20 -21.03 22.33
C ILE A 5 -51.03 -21.71 21.61
N HIS A 6 -51.24 -22.92 21.07
CA HIS A 6 -50.19 -23.61 20.30
C HIS A 6 -49.88 -22.90 18.98
N LEU A 7 -50.87 -22.30 18.32
CA LEU A 7 -50.67 -21.51 17.10
C LEU A 7 -49.87 -20.22 17.38
N LEU A 8 -50.18 -19.53 18.48
CA LEU A 8 -49.43 -18.34 18.92
C LEU A 8 -47.98 -18.66 19.33
N LEU A 9 -47.76 -19.79 20.03
CA LEU A 9 -46.42 -20.28 20.37
C LEU A 9 -45.61 -20.67 19.13
N PHE A 10 -46.25 -21.25 18.11
CA PHE A 10 -45.59 -21.62 16.87
C PHE A 10 -45.19 -20.38 16.04
N ILE A 11 -46.04 -19.35 16.00
CA ILE A 11 -45.73 -18.08 15.33
C ILE A 11 -44.59 -17.33 16.04
N ALA A 12 -44.54 -17.36 17.38
CA ALA A 12 -43.47 -16.75 18.16
C ALA A 12 -42.10 -17.40 17.92
N VAL A 13 -42.04 -18.72 17.70
CA VAL A 13 -40.80 -19.45 17.38
C VAL A 13 -40.31 -19.16 15.96
N ILE A 14 -41.21 -18.89 15.01
CA ILE A 14 -40.84 -18.49 13.65
C ILE A 14 -40.31 -17.05 13.63
N ALA A 15 -40.87 -16.15 14.45
CA ALA A 15 -40.41 -14.76 14.54
C ALA A 15 -38.97 -14.64 15.10
N THR A 16 -38.53 -15.56 15.95
CA THR A 16 -37.15 -15.57 16.46
C THR A 16 -36.12 -16.05 15.44
N GLY A 17 -36.54 -16.72 14.36
CA GLY A 17 -35.64 -17.24 13.31
C GLY A 17 -35.28 -16.24 12.22
N ILE A 18 -35.84 -15.02 12.24
CA ILE A 18 -35.58 -13.97 11.24
C ILE A 18 -34.54 -12.94 11.74
N LEU A 19 -33.97 -13.17 12.92
CA LEU A 19 -32.87 -12.38 13.49
C LEU A 19 -31.52 -13.04 13.18
N GLU A 20 -31.29 -13.45 11.93
CA GLU A 20 -29.96 -13.86 11.49
C GLU A 20 -29.18 -12.65 10.95
N ALA A 21 -28.28 -12.16 11.82
CA ALA A 21 -26.98 -11.56 11.53
C ALA A 21 -26.89 -10.46 10.47
N GLN A 22 -26.93 -9.19 10.91
CA GLN A 22 -26.14 -8.16 10.24
C GLN A 22 -24.66 -8.44 10.52
N THR A 23 -24.00 -9.17 9.61
CA THR A 23 -22.54 -9.15 9.51
C THR A 23 -22.14 -7.75 9.06
N THR A 24 -21.80 -6.87 10.00
CA THR A 24 -21.07 -5.65 9.68
C THR A 24 -19.72 -6.08 9.12
N ASP A 25 -19.61 -6.03 7.79
CA ASP A 25 -18.35 -6.28 7.11
C ASP A 25 -17.34 -5.25 7.65
N THR A 26 -16.36 -5.72 8.42
CA THR A 26 -15.42 -4.85 9.13
C THR A 26 -14.30 -4.35 8.21
N THR A 27 -14.47 -4.52 6.90
CA THR A 27 -13.49 -4.15 5.89
C THR A 27 -13.28 -2.63 5.90
N LEU A 28 -12.06 -2.21 6.24
CA LEU A 28 -11.65 -0.81 6.22
C LEU A 28 -11.16 -0.46 4.80
N LEU A 29 -11.65 0.64 4.24
CA LEU A 29 -11.33 1.07 2.88
C LEU A 29 -10.76 2.49 2.86
N SER A 30 -9.83 2.69 1.93
CA SER A 30 -9.34 3.97 1.42
C SER A 30 -9.97 4.20 0.05
N ILE A 31 -10.63 5.34 -0.15
CA ILE A 31 -11.21 5.72 -1.45
C ILE A 31 -10.65 7.09 -1.85
N GLU A 32 -9.87 7.12 -2.92
CA GLU A 32 -9.49 8.35 -3.61
C GLU A 32 -10.52 8.62 -4.71
N THR A 33 -11.10 9.81 -4.68
CA THR A 33 -12.07 10.28 -5.67
C THR A 33 -11.38 11.07 -6.79
N GLN A 34 -12.05 11.24 -7.94
CA GLN A 34 -11.46 11.90 -9.12
C GLN A 34 -11.05 13.36 -8.88
N ASP A 35 -11.67 14.02 -7.90
CA ASP A 35 -11.32 15.39 -7.48
C ASP A 35 -10.09 15.44 -6.55
N GLY A 36 -9.52 14.29 -6.21
CA GLY A 36 -8.35 14.15 -5.33
C GLY A 36 -8.68 14.04 -3.84
N ASN A 37 -9.96 14.06 -3.45
CA ASN A 37 -10.34 13.84 -2.05
C ASN A 37 -10.17 12.37 -1.68
N ILE A 38 -9.64 12.13 -0.47
CA ILE A 38 -9.43 10.77 0.04
C ILE A 38 -10.30 10.55 1.28
N TYR A 39 -11.09 9.48 1.25
CA TYR A 39 -12.03 9.12 2.31
C TYR A 39 -11.66 7.76 2.92
N PHE A 40 -11.83 7.67 4.23
CA PHE A 40 -11.49 6.48 5.02
C PHE A 40 -12.64 6.08 5.92
N GLY A 41 -12.98 4.81 5.90
CA GLY A 41 -14.07 4.30 6.73
C GLY A 41 -14.26 2.80 6.58
N HIS A 42 -15.16 2.27 7.41
CA HIS A 42 -15.62 0.89 7.28
C HIS A 42 -16.63 0.80 6.14
N LEU A 43 -16.56 -0.27 5.36
CA LEU A 43 -17.55 -0.55 4.34
C LEU A 43 -18.89 -0.88 5.00
N SER A 44 -19.90 -0.05 4.79
CA SER A 44 -21.25 -0.31 5.28
C SER A 44 -22.12 -0.97 4.20
N GLU A 45 -22.00 -0.52 2.95
CA GLU A 45 -22.79 -1.03 1.82
C GLU A 45 -21.99 -0.87 0.52
N GLU A 46 -22.02 -1.88 -0.34
CA GLU A 46 -21.46 -1.82 -1.68
C GLU A 46 -22.50 -2.26 -2.72
N ASP A 47 -22.65 -1.45 -3.76
CA ASP A 47 -23.48 -1.75 -4.93
C ASP A 47 -22.69 -1.43 -6.22
N SER A 48 -23.22 -1.89 -7.34
CA SER A 48 -22.77 -1.61 -8.70
C SER A 48 -22.62 -0.12 -9.03
N SER A 49 -23.38 0.75 -8.36
CA SER A 49 -23.43 2.18 -8.65
C SER A 49 -22.78 3.07 -7.58
N LYS A 50 -22.72 2.61 -6.33
CA LYS A 50 -22.33 3.40 -5.16
C LYS A 50 -21.64 2.55 -4.09
N ILE A 51 -20.88 3.20 -3.23
CA ILE A 51 -20.32 2.66 -2.01
C ILE A 51 -20.70 3.58 -0.85
N ILE A 52 -21.04 2.98 0.30
CA ILE A 52 -21.30 3.69 1.54
C ILE A 52 -20.22 3.33 2.54
N LEU A 53 -19.45 4.34 2.95
CA LEU A 53 -18.42 4.24 3.98
C LEU A 53 -18.94 4.83 5.29
N ASP A 54 -18.76 4.12 6.39
CA ASP A 54 -18.88 4.68 7.73
C ASP A 54 -17.55 5.31 8.16
N THR A 55 -17.49 6.63 8.10
CA THR A 55 -16.29 7.43 8.39
C THR A 55 -16.39 8.01 9.80
N GLN A 56 -15.27 8.05 10.54
CA GLN A 56 -15.27 8.54 11.93
C GLN A 56 -15.68 10.02 12.06
N ASN A 57 -15.31 10.84 11.07
CA ASN A 57 -15.50 12.29 11.12
C ASN A 57 -16.77 12.78 10.41
N LEU A 58 -17.22 12.09 9.36
CA LEU A 58 -18.36 12.51 8.52
C LEU A 58 -19.58 11.57 8.66
N GLY A 59 -19.46 10.47 9.40
CA GLY A 59 -20.47 9.43 9.48
C GLY A 59 -20.60 8.66 8.16
N LEU A 60 -21.83 8.26 7.83
CA LEU A 60 -22.13 7.52 6.59
C LEU A 60 -21.98 8.42 5.36
N LEU A 61 -20.93 8.16 4.59
CA LEU A 61 -20.57 8.84 3.36
C LEU A 61 -20.90 7.96 2.15
N THR A 62 -21.76 8.46 1.26
CA THR A 62 -22.08 7.77 0.00
C THR A 62 -21.24 8.33 -1.14
N ILE A 63 -20.47 7.47 -1.81
CA ILE A 63 -19.60 7.81 -2.94
C ILE A 63 -20.08 7.02 -4.17
N ARG A 64 -20.28 7.70 -5.31
CA ARG A 64 -20.65 7.01 -6.55
C ARG A 64 -19.42 6.32 -7.14
N ARG A 65 -19.59 5.11 -7.68
CA ARG A 65 -18.49 4.33 -8.28
C ARG A 65 -17.80 5.07 -9.42
N ALA A 66 -18.55 5.89 -10.17
CA ALA A 66 -18.01 6.72 -11.26
C ALA A 66 -17.03 7.79 -10.77
N ASP A 67 -17.17 8.24 -9.52
CA ASP A 67 -16.33 9.29 -8.94
C ASP A 67 -15.08 8.69 -8.25
N ILE A 68 -14.95 7.36 -8.21
CA ILE A 68 -13.81 6.66 -7.57
C ILE A 68 -12.67 6.51 -8.57
N LYS A 69 -11.48 6.95 -8.15
CA LYS A 69 -10.23 6.80 -8.89
C LYS A 69 -9.43 5.60 -8.38
N ILE A 70 -9.28 5.47 -7.07
CA ILE A 70 -8.55 4.36 -6.41
C ILE A 70 -9.38 3.87 -5.23
N MET A 71 -9.42 2.55 -5.05
CA MET A 71 -10.06 1.90 -3.90
C MET A 71 -9.14 0.80 -3.39
N GLU A 72 -8.73 0.92 -2.13
CA GLU A 72 -7.77 0.00 -1.51
C GLU A 72 -8.23 -0.41 -0.10
N LYS A 73 -7.88 -1.61 0.31
CA LYS A 73 -8.05 -2.04 1.71
C LYS A 73 -7.05 -1.29 2.58
N ALA A 74 -7.54 -0.50 3.52
CA ALA A 74 -6.71 0.26 4.44
C ALA A 74 -6.30 -0.61 5.64
N ASN A 75 -5.04 -0.48 6.08
CA ASN A 75 -4.60 -1.04 7.36
C ASN A 75 -4.95 -0.02 8.47
N PRO A 76 -5.62 -0.42 9.57
CA PRO A 76 -5.87 0.45 10.72
C PRO A 76 -4.63 1.19 11.25
N GLU A 77 -3.43 0.62 11.08
CA GLU A 77 -2.15 1.23 11.50
C GLU A 77 -1.76 2.46 10.66
N GLN A 78 -2.31 2.63 9.47
CA GLN A 78 -2.09 3.79 8.60
C GLN A 78 -2.91 5.01 9.03
N PHE A 79 -3.77 4.87 10.05
CA PHE A 79 -4.60 5.95 10.56
C PHE A 79 -3.99 6.54 11.83
N ILE A 80 -3.36 7.70 11.70
CA ILE A 80 -2.71 8.39 12.83
C ILE A 80 -3.43 9.73 13.03
N LYS A 81 -4.12 9.86 14.17
CA LYS A 81 -4.81 11.09 14.62
C LYS A 81 -5.88 11.65 13.67
N GLY A 82 -6.69 10.80 13.04
CA GLY A 82 -7.77 11.27 12.17
C GLY A 82 -7.35 11.50 10.71
N GLU A 83 -6.06 11.33 10.41
CA GLU A 83 -5.49 11.47 9.08
C GLU A 83 -5.00 10.10 8.59
N PHE A 84 -5.21 9.82 7.31
CA PHE A 84 -4.56 8.70 6.67
C PHE A 84 -3.16 9.07 6.25
N TRP A 85 -2.21 8.31 6.77
CA TRP A 85 -0.83 8.35 6.36
C TRP A 85 -0.68 7.28 5.29
N SER A 86 -0.62 7.71 4.02
CA SER A 86 -0.22 6.77 2.97
C SER A 86 1.14 6.19 3.36
N SER A 87 1.36 4.91 3.05
CA SER A 87 2.63 4.21 3.32
C SER A 87 3.81 4.81 2.55
N GLU A 88 3.58 5.89 1.79
CA GLU A 88 4.47 6.40 0.76
C GLU A 88 5.52 7.39 1.28
N LEU A 89 5.67 7.52 2.59
CA LEU A 89 6.92 8.03 3.17
C LEU A 89 8.00 6.98 2.96
N ARG A 90 8.57 6.98 1.74
CA ARG A 90 9.59 6.04 1.25
C ARG A 90 10.91 6.24 2.00
N SER A 91 10.92 5.72 3.23
CA SER A 91 12.02 5.76 4.17
C SER A 91 13.06 4.68 3.91
N SER A 92 12.80 3.73 2.99
CA SER A 92 13.62 2.54 2.73
C SER A 92 15.03 2.82 2.17
N GLN A 93 15.33 4.08 1.85
CA GLN A 93 16.56 4.44 1.14
C GLN A 93 17.27 5.62 1.78
N TYR A 94 18.57 5.41 2.04
CA TYR A 94 19.53 6.48 2.25
C TYR A 94 20.00 7.03 0.89
N PHE A 95 20.80 8.09 0.93
CA PHE A 95 21.24 8.80 -0.27
C PHE A 95 21.87 7.88 -1.35
N PHE A 96 22.69 6.91 -0.94
CA PHE A 96 23.37 5.99 -1.88
C PHE A 96 22.96 4.52 -1.76
N THR A 97 22.28 4.11 -0.68
CA THR A 97 22.00 2.69 -0.38
C THR A 97 20.63 2.52 0.29
N SER A 98 20.07 1.31 0.25
CA SER A 98 18.88 0.95 1.02
C SER A 98 19.20 0.90 2.52
N ASN A 99 18.18 1.10 3.36
CA ASN A 99 18.26 0.91 4.81
C ASN A 99 17.81 -0.52 5.20
N ALA A 100 17.62 -0.78 6.50
CA ALA A 100 17.15 -2.07 7.01
C ALA A 100 15.61 -2.27 6.92
N TYR A 101 14.93 -1.48 6.10
CA TYR A 101 13.52 -1.60 5.74
C TYR A 101 13.45 -1.58 4.22
N ASP A 102 13.57 -2.75 3.59
CA ASP A 102 13.69 -2.86 2.14
C ASP A 102 12.38 -2.52 1.38
N LEU A 103 12.45 -2.42 0.05
CA LEU A 103 11.25 -2.33 -0.79
C LEU A 103 10.33 -3.53 -0.57
N SER A 104 9.01 -3.28 -0.55
CA SER A 104 8.03 -4.35 -0.50
C SER A 104 8.05 -5.15 -1.79
N LYS A 105 7.58 -6.40 -1.71
CA LYS A 105 7.46 -7.26 -2.88
C LYS A 105 6.58 -6.61 -3.96
N GLY A 106 7.15 -6.43 -5.15
CA GLY A 106 6.48 -5.81 -6.31
C GLY A 106 6.65 -4.30 -6.41
N ASP A 107 7.23 -3.66 -5.40
CA ASP A 107 7.46 -2.22 -5.43
C ASP A 107 8.59 -1.88 -6.41
N LEU A 108 8.34 -0.87 -7.25
CA LEU A 108 9.33 -0.28 -8.14
C LEU A 108 9.64 1.14 -7.66
N TYR A 109 10.92 1.49 -7.59
CA TYR A 109 11.34 2.83 -7.22
C TYR A 109 12.41 3.36 -8.15
N TYR A 110 12.10 4.45 -8.84
CA TYR A 110 13.07 5.21 -9.60
C TYR A 110 13.66 6.34 -8.75
N ARG A 111 14.98 6.42 -8.74
CA ARG A 111 15.76 7.46 -8.08
C ARG A 111 16.58 8.21 -9.11
N ASN A 112 16.44 9.52 -9.09
CA ASN A 112 17.30 10.45 -9.79
C ASN A 112 17.99 11.37 -8.77
N ILE A 113 19.32 11.32 -8.67
CA ILE A 113 20.10 12.29 -7.88
C ILE A 113 20.83 13.17 -8.88
N TRP A 114 20.25 14.35 -9.12
CA TRP A 114 20.69 15.28 -10.15
C TRP A 114 20.74 14.57 -11.50
N VAL A 115 21.52 15.09 -12.45
CA VAL A 115 21.70 14.41 -13.73
C VAL A 115 22.58 13.15 -13.62
N LEU A 116 23.31 12.99 -12.52
CA LEU A 116 24.38 12.00 -12.38
C LEU A 116 23.91 10.61 -11.95
N TRP A 117 22.96 10.49 -11.04
CA TRP A 117 22.58 9.18 -10.50
C TRP A 117 21.20 8.80 -11.00
N ASN A 118 21.11 7.84 -11.93
CA ASN A 118 19.83 7.35 -12.43
C ASN A 118 19.71 5.87 -12.06
N GLN A 119 18.73 5.51 -11.25
CA GLN A 119 18.62 4.15 -10.73
C GLN A 119 17.17 3.72 -10.61
N ILE A 120 16.89 2.48 -10.98
CA ILE A 120 15.62 1.79 -10.71
C ILE A 120 15.91 0.70 -9.67
N ASN A 121 15.05 0.58 -8.67
CA ASN A 121 15.07 -0.48 -7.66
C ASN A 121 13.78 -1.28 -7.73
N TYR A 122 13.89 -2.59 -7.62
CA TYR A 122 12.74 -3.49 -7.58
C TYR A 122 12.80 -4.39 -6.35
N GLY A 123 11.70 -4.43 -5.59
CA GLY A 123 11.51 -5.34 -4.47
C GLY A 123 11.09 -6.72 -4.96
N PHE A 124 12.02 -7.67 -5.02
CA PHE A 124 11.70 -9.05 -5.38
C PHE A 124 10.94 -9.78 -4.26
N THR A 125 11.25 -9.44 -3.01
CA THR A 125 10.56 -9.90 -1.81
C THR A 125 10.51 -8.77 -0.78
N ASN A 126 9.80 -8.95 0.33
CA ASN A 126 9.80 -7.98 1.45
C ASN A 126 11.16 -7.89 2.20
N ASN A 127 12.15 -8.69 1.78
CA ASN A 127 13.45 -8.83 2.44
C ASN A 127 14.63 -8.75 1.46
N PHE A 128 14.35 -8.58 0.16
CA PHE A 128 15.37 -8.55 -0.87
C PHE A 128 14.91 -7.66 -2.02
N SER A 129 15.73 -6.67 -2.33
CA SER A 129 15.60 -5.82 -3.50
C SER A 129 16.90 -5.78 -4.29
N LEU A 130 16.77 -5.41 -5.56
CA LEU A 130 17.90 -5.16 -6.43
C LEU A 130 17.67 -3.87 -7.19
N GLY A 131 18.68 -3.01 -7.14
CA GLY A 131 18.77 -1.83 -7.99
C GLY A 131 19.67 -2.03 -9.18
N LEU A 132 19.32 -1.37 -10.28
CA LEU A 132 20.15 -1.17 -11.45
C LEU A 132 20.19 0.33 -11.74
N GLY A 133 21.40 0.88 -11.91
CA GLY A 133 21.57 2.29 -12.22
C GLY A 133 22.73 2.58 -13.14
N ILE A 134 22.81 3.84 -13.54
CA ILE A 134 23.72 4.38 -14.53
C ILE A 134 24.14 5.79 -14.12
N ILE A 135 25.41 6.09 -14.37
CA ILE A 135 25.99 7.42 -14.23
C ILE A 135 26.36 7.94 -15.64
N PRO A 136 25.55 8.83 -16.25
CA PRO A 136 25.76 9.30 -17.61
C PRO A 136 26.88 10.36 -17.70
N LEU A 137 28.14 9.94 -17.52
CA LEU A 137 29.27 10.87 -17.54
C LEU A 137 29.57 11.46 -18.94
N PHE A 138 28.93 10.98 -20.00
CA PHE A 138 29.01 11.60 -21.34
C PHE A 138 28.59 13.07 -21.33
N LEU A 139 27.75 13.48 -20.36
CA LEU A 139 27.39 14.90 -20.14
C LEU A 139 28.57 15.78 -19.70
N PHE A 140 29.68 15.15 -19.31
CA PHE A 140 30.91 15.79 -18.85
C PHE A 140 32.11 15.44 -19.75
N ALA A 141 31.86 15.13 -21.03
CA ALA A 141 32.87 14.75 -22.01
C ALA A 141 33.72 13.52 -21.62
N SER A 142 33.14 12.60 -20.83
CA SER A 142 33.73 11.28 -20.53
C SER A 142 33.20 10.22 -21.49
N GLU A 143 34.10 9.40 -22.04
CA GLU A 143 33.73 8.23 -22.84
C GLU A 143 33.22 7.06 -21.98
N VAL A 144 33.38 7.12 -20.65
CA VAL A 144 32.97 6.03 -19.74
C VAL A 144 31.60 6.32 -19.16
N THR A 145 30.69 5.34 -19.19
CA THR A 145 29.37 5.44 -18.55
C THR A 145 29.22 4.32 -17.53
N PRO A 146 29.52 4.58 -16.24
CA PRO A 146 29.40 3.56 -15.21
C PRO A 146 27.96 3.05 -15.10
N ILE A 147 27.82 1.73 -15.08
CA ILE A 147 26.58 1.08 -14.65
C ILE A 147 26.82 0.44 -13.30
N PHE A 148 25.78 0.32 -12.49
CA PHE A 148 25.93 -0.27 -11.17
C PHE A 148 24.70 -1.07 -10.76
N LEU A 149 24.95 -2.11 -9.97
CA LEU A 149 23.94 -2.93 -9.32
C LEU A 149 23.98 -2.67 -7.82
N THR A 150 22.80 -2.57 -7.21
CA THR A 150 22.69 -2.39 -5.75
C THR A 150 21.79 -3.47 -5.13
N PRO A 151 22.31 -4.69 -4.91
CA PRO A 151 21.57 -5.69 -4.14
C PRO A 151 21.45 -5.24 -2.68
N SER A 152 20.28 -5.44 -2.09
CA SER A 152 20.03 -5.24 -0.67
C SER A 152 19.23 -6.39 -0.10
N VAL A 153 19.56 -6.79 1.12
CA VAL A 153 18.86 -7.80 1.91
C VAL A 153 18.56 -7.26 3.30
N THR A 154 17.39 -7.61 3.83
CA THR A 154 16.94 -7.21 5.18
C THR A 154 16.48 -8.43 5.96
N PHE A 155 17.02 -8.58 7.17
CA PHE A 155 16.68 -9.64 8.11
C PHE A 155 15.98 -9.05 9.36
N PRO A 156 14.70 -9.38 9.59
CA PRO A 156 13.99 -8.95 10.78
C PRO A 156 14.40 -9.81 11.98
N ILE A 157 15.07 -9.21 12.96
CA ILE A 157 15.45 -9.86 14.22
C ILE A 157 14.25 -9.90 15.17
N LYS A 158 13.48 -8.82 15.21
CA LYS A 158 12.19 -8.74 15.89
C LYS A 158 11.23 -8.01 14.97
N LYS A 159 10.17 -8.71 14.55
CA LYS A 159 9.16 -8.18 13.64
C LYS A 159 8.69 -6.80 14.08
N ASP A 160 8.72 -5.85 13.14
CA ASP A 160 8.26 -4.46 13.29
C ASP A 160 8.93 -3.68 14.44
N ARG A 161 10.12 -4.12 14.88
CA ARG A 161 10.87 -3.53 16.00
C ARG A 161 12.36 -3.39 15.73
N LEU A 162 12.98 -4.43 15.17
CA LEU A 162 14.42 -4.48 14.96
C LEU A 162 14.74 -5.28 13.70
N ASN A 163 15.35 -4.60 12.73
CA ASN A 163 15.80 -5.18 11.47
C ASN A 163 17.30 -4.91 11.29
N ILE A 164 17.99 -5.85 10.66
CA ILE A 164 19.37 -5.70 10.21
C ILE A 164 19.38 -5.81 8.69
N GLY A 165 19.95 -4.81 8.03
CA GLY A 165 20.09 -4.78 6.58
C GLY A 165 21.55 -4.90 6.17
N ALA A 166 21.80 -5.52 5.02
CA ALA A 166 23.06 -5.48 4.32
C ALA A 166 22.83 -5.13 2.85
N GLY A 167 23.73 -4.37 2.25
CA GLY A 167 23.66 -3.99 0.86
C GLY A 167 25.05 -3.73 0.28
N ALA A 168 25.15 -3.79 -1.03
CA ALA A 168 26.38 -3.50 -1.76
C ALA A 168 26.09 -2.61 -2.98
N ILE A 169 27.11 -1.94 -3.47
CA ILE A 169 27.09 -1.23 -4.76
C ILE A 169 28.20 -1.84 -5.61
N LEU A 170 27.82 -2.53 -6.67
CA LEU A 170 28.73 -3.15 -7.62
C LEU A 170 28.77 -2.28 -8.87
N VAL A 171 29.91 -1.67 -9.17
CA VAL A 171 30.05 -0.73 -10.28
C VAL A 171 30.91 -1.37 -11.37
N ASP A 172 30.42 -1.29 -12.61
CA ASP A 172 31.21 -1.57 -13.80
C ASP A 172 31.47 -0.26 -14.56
N CYS A 173 32.76 0.03 -14.78
CA CYS A 173 33.25 1.21 -15.48
C CYS A 173 33.78 0.90 -16.89
N ASN A 174 33.59 -0.32 -17.41
CA ASN A 174 34.14 -0.71 -18.71
C ASN A 174 33.23 -0.38 -19.89
N ILE A 175 32.04 0.17 -19.64
CA ILE A 175 31.11 0.54 -20.69
C ILE A 175 31.52 1.87 -21.31
N LYS A 176 31.93 1.81 -22.58
CA LYS A 176 32.22 2.98 -23.39
C LYS A 176 30.93 3.50 -24.02
N SER A 177 30.65 4.78 -23.79
CA SER A 177 29.63 5.53 -24.51
C SER A 177 30.10 5.76 -25.93
N SER A 178 29.23 5.49 -26.91
CA SER A 178 29.52 5.63 -28.35
C SER A 178 29.27 7.05 -28.88
N VAL A 179 29.08 8.03 -27.98
CA VAL A 179 28.65 9.39 -28.28
C VAL A 179 29.84 10.27 -28.62
#